data_AF-A0A956C730-F1
#
_entry.id   AF-A0A956C730-F1
#
_cell.length_a   1.000
_cell.length_b   1.000
_cell.length_c   1.000
_cell.angle_alpha   90.00
_cell.angle_beta   90.00
_cell.angle_gamma   90.00
#
_symmetry.space_group_name_H-M   'P 1'
#
loop_
_entity.id
_entity.type
_entity.pdbx_description
1 polymer ?
#
loop_
_entity_poly.entity_id
_entity_poly.type
_entity_poly.pdbx_seq_one_letter_code
_entity_poly.pdbx_strand_id
1 'polypeptide(L)'
;MQPVHLKVDVDRTGRPRGATAEARVARSAAHLWKVIEDVDRYPERVPMIHRVRLDGDRATVDLKFKVSLISVGFRFVVDVKSEPEKWLELSWVDGEPRDI
;
A
#
# COMPACT_ATOMS: atom_id res chain seq x y z
N MET A 1 -14.87 9.86 -14.24
CA MET A 1 -13.74 9.70 -13.31
C MET A 1 -12.87 10.95 -13.42
N GLN A 2 -12.51 11.63 -12.33
CA GLN A 2 -11.55 12.73 -12.43
C GLN A 2 -10.16 12.18 -12.75
N PRO A 3 -9.33 12.91 -13.52
CA PRO A 3 -7.98 12.48 -13.82
C PRO A 3 -7.14 12.38 -12.54
N VAL A 4 -6.36 11.31 -12.44
CA VAL A 4 -5.35 11.12 -11.39
C VAL A 4 -4.04 11.67 -11.93
N HIS A 5 -3.39 12.57 -11.18
CA HIS A 5 -2.04 13.01 -11.52
C HIS A 5 -1.06 12.00 -10.93
N LEU A 6 -0.32 11.29 -11.79
CA LEU A 6 0.66 10.28 -11.39
C LEU A 6 2.05 10.76 -11.79
N LYS A 7 2.96 10.81 -10.82
CA LYS A 7 4.39 11.01 -11.03
C LYS A 7 5.13 9.74 -10.61
N VAL A 8 6.01 9.24 -11.46
CA VAL A 8 6.87 8.09 -11.17
C VAL A 8 8.32 8.57 -11.20
N ASP A 9 9.03 8.36 -10.09
CA ASP A 9 10.46 8.64 -10.01
C ASP A 9 11.23 7.37 -10.40
N VAL A 10 12.15 7.51 -11.37
CA VAL A 10 13.01 6.43 -11.84
C VAL A 10 14.47 6.73 -11.51
N ASP A 11 15.26 5.69 -11.30
CA ASP A 11 16.70 5.82 -11.13
C ASP A 11 17.44 6.05 -12.47
N ARG A 12 18.77 6.17 -12.41
CA ARG A 12 19.61 6.37 -13.60
C ARG A 12 19.59 5.19 -14.60
N THR A 13 19.10 4.02 -14.18
CA THR A 13 18.95 2.82 -15.01
C THR A 13 17.54 2.67 -15.58
N GLY A 14 16.62 3.60 -15.26
CA GLY A 14 15.22 3.55 -15.67
C GLY A 14 14.33 2.66 -14.80
N ARG A 15 14.82 2.18 -13.65
CA ARG A 15 14.01 1.38 -12.72
C ARG A 15 13.18 2.29 -11.80
N PRO A 16 11.92 1.94 -11.50
CA PRO A 16 11.09 2.72 -10.60
C PRO A 16 11.68 2.73 -9.18
N ARG A 17 11.80 3.93 -8.61
CA ARG A 17 12.24 4.17 -7.22
C ARG A 17 11.09 4.62 -6.33
N GLY A 18 10.08 5.25 -6.90
CA GLY A 18 8.90 5.72 -6.15
C GLY A 18 7.80 6.21 -7.08
N ALA A 19 6.62 6.42 -6.52
CA ALA A 19 5.50 7.03 -7.22
C ALA A 19 4.67 7.90 -6.28
N THR A 20 4.13 8.99 -6.81
CA THR A 20 3.18 9.86 -6.13
C THR A 20 1.93 9.99 -6.98
N ALA A 21 0.77 9.78 -6.37
CA ALA A 21 -0.52 9.94 -7.03
C ALA A 21 -1.36 10.98 -6.27
N GLU A 22 -1.94 11.92 -7.02
CA GLU A 22 -2.85 12.93 -6.50
C GLU A 22 -4.20 12.81 -7.20
N ALA A 23 -5.27 12.82 -6.40
CA ALA A 23 -6.63 12.72 -6.89
C ALA A 23 -7.56 13.61 -6.07
N ARG A 24 -8.54 14.20 -6.74
CA ARG A 24 -9.65 14.89 -6.07
C ARG A 24 -10.79 13.91 -5.87
N VAL A 25 -11.29 13.84 -4.64
CA VAL A 25 -12.41 12.96 -4.27
C VAL A 25 -13.56 13.78 -3.73
N ALA A 26 -14.76 13.54 -4.25
CA ALA A 26 -15.99 14.23 -3.84
C ALA A 26 -16.57 13.64 -2.53
N ARG A 27 -15.77 13.62 -1.46
CA ARG A 27 -16.11 13.16 -0.11
C ARG A 27 -15.43 14.05 0.94
N SER A 28 -15.92 14.02 2.18
CA SER A 28 -15.28 14.74 3.28
C SER A 28 -13.94 14.13 3.64
N ALA A 29 -13.03 14.96 4.16
CA ALA A 29 -11.72 14.51 4.65
C ALA A 29 -11.87 13.38 5.69
N ALA A 30 -12.76 13.55 6.68
CA ALA A 30 -13.02 12.52 7.69
C ALA A 30 -13.48 11.17 7.12
N HIS A 31 -14.24 11.16 6.02
CA HIS A 31 -14.61 9.90 5.35
C HIS A 31 -13.39 9.28 4.66
N LEU A 32 -12.58 10.07 3.97
CA LEU A 32 -11.36 9.58 3.33
C LEU A 32 -10.39 8.99 4.36
N TRP A 33 -10.17 9.68 5.48
CA TRP A 33 -9.26 9.22 6.52
C TRP A 33 -9.71 7.94 7.19
N LYS A 34 -11.02 7.76 7.42
CA LYS A 34 -11.56 6.45 7.85
C LYS A 34 -11.23 5.30 6.89
N VAL A 35 -11.06 5.57 5.60
CA VAL A 35 -10.69 4.54 4.61
C VAL A 35 -9.18 4.33 4.55
N ILE A 36 -8.40 5.40 4.71
CA ILE A 36 -6.94 5.37 4.66
C ILE A 36 -6.37 4.73 5.95
N GLU A 37 -6.87 5.09 7.12
CA GLU A 37 -6.37 4.60 8.42
C GLU A 37 -6.78 3.14 8.71
N ASP A 38 -7.75 2.61 7.96
CA ASP A 38 -8.29 1.25 8.06
C ASP A 38 -7.41 0.26 7.28
N VAL A 39 -6.15 0.15 7.73
CA VAL A 39 -5.05 -0.58 7.08
C VAL A 39 -5.32 -2.08 6.97
N ASP A 40 -6.02 -2.67 7.94
CA ASP A 40 -6.41 -4.08 7.95
C ASP A 40 -7.36 -4.44 6.79
N ARG A 41 -8.13 -3.48 6.29
CA ARG A 41 -9.04 -3.63 5.14
C ARG A 41 -8.44 -3.30 3.79
N TYR A 42 -7.14 -2.99 3.73
CA TYR A 42 -6.45 -2.78 2.45
C TYR A 42 -6.60 -3.93 1.45
N PRO A 43 -6.68 -5.23 1.83
CA PRO A 43 -6.93 -6.31 0.87
C PRO A 43 -8.20 -6.16 0.03
N GLU A 44 -9.19 -5.40 0.51
CA GLU A 44 -10.45 -5.15 -0.21
C GLU A 44 -10.31 -4.01 -1.24
N ARG A 45 -9.27 -3.17 -1.13
CA ARG A 45 -9.18 -1.88 -1.81
C ARG A 45 -7.92 -1.74 -2.66
N VAL A 46 -6.82 -2.35 -2.24
CA VAL A 46 -5.50 -2.21 -2.86
C VAL A 46 -5.17 -3.49 -3.64
N PRO A 47 -5.00 -3.41 -4.97
CA PRO A 47 -4.59 -4.56 -5.77
C PRO A 47 -3.32 -5.21 -5.22
N MET A 48 -3.22 -6.53 -5.38
CA MET A 48 -2.09 -7.38 -4.99
C MET A 48 -1.91 -7.56 -3.48
N ILE A 49 -2.44 -6.69 -2.62
CA ILE A 49 -2.50 -6.96 -1.18
C ILE A 49 -3.51 -8.08 -0.94
N HIS A 50 -3.02 -9.23 -0.50
CA HIS A 50 -3.85 -10.41 -0.25
C HIS A 50 -4.35 -10.47 1.19
N ARG A 51 -3.52 -10.06 2.15
CA ARG A 51 -3.83 -10.08 3.58
C ARG A 51 -3.02 -9.03 4.31
N VAL A 52 -3.64 -8.43 5.32
CA VAL A 52 -2.96 -7.58 6.30
C VAL A 52 -3.26 -8.14 7.69
N ARG A 53 -2.27 -8.12 8.58
CA ARG A 53 -2.45 -8.39 10.02
C ARG A 53 -1.79 -7.26 10.80
N LEU A 54 -2.58 -6.54 11.57
CA LEU A 54 -2.11 -5.46 12.44
C LEU A 54 -1.83 -6.02 13.84
N ASP A 55 -0.69 -5.64 14.42
CA ASP A 55 -0.27 -5.95 15.78
C ASP A 55 0.35 -4.68 16.38
N GLY A 56 -0.46 -3.92 17.12
CA GLY A 56 -0.07 -2.61 17.64
C GLY A 56 0.27 -1.61 16.54
N ASP A 57 1.50 -1.10 16.54
CA ASP A 57 2.05 -0.15 15.58
C ASP A 57 2.75 -0.84 14.38
N ARG A 58 2.57 -2.15 14.23
CA ARG A 58 3.22 -2.93 13.18
C ARG A 58 2.20 -3.71 12.37
N ALA A 59 2.38 -3.76 11.05
CA ALA A 59 1.54 -4.54 10.15
C ALA A 59 2.37 -5.55 9.36
N THR A 60 1.89 -6.79 9.30
CA THR A 60 2.37 -7.80 8.33
C THR A 60 1.47 -7.76 7.12
N VAL A 61 2.05 -7.54 5.95
CA VAL A 61 1.35 -7.45 4.66
C VAL A 61 1.80 -8.59 3.76
N ASP A 62 0.85 -9.40 3.33
CA ASP A 62 1.06 -10.44 2.33
C ASP A 62 0.59 -9.92 0.97
N LEU A 63 1.51 -9.86 0.00
CA LEU A 63 1.18 -9.64 -1.41
C LEU A 63 1.05 -10.96 -2.16
N LYS A 64 0.19 -10.98 -3.17
CA LYS A 64 0.06 -12.09 -4.11
C LYS A 64 -0.02 -11.59 -5.54
N PHE A 65 0.99 -11.91 -6.33
CA PHE A 65 1.06 -11.61 -7.75
C PHE A 65 0.64 -12.84 -8.54
N LYS A 66 -0.42 -12.73 -9.34
CA LYS A 66 -0.77 -13.79 -10.30
C LYS A 66 0.02 -13.58 -11.58
N VAL A 67 0.82 -14.56 -11.95
CA VAL A 67 1.59 -14.57 -13.20
C VAL A 67 1.22 -15.83 -13.98
N SER A 68 0.33 -15.68 -14.97
CA SER A 68 -0.21 -16.81 -15.73
C SER A 68 -0.85 -17.87 -14.80
N LEU A 69 -0.35 -19.12 -14.82
CA LEU A 69 -0.83 -20.25 -14.01
C LEU A 69 -0.22 -20.31 -12.59
N ILE A 70 0.79 -19.49 -12.29
CA ILE A 70 1.47 -19.48 -11.00
C ILE A 70 1.14 -18.21 -10.21
N SER A 71 1.32 -18.26 -8.90
CA SER A 71 1.20 -17.09 -8.02
C SER A 71 2.47 -16.96 -7.21
N VAL A 72 3.07 -15.77 -7.21
CA VAL A 72 4.22 -15.46 -6.36
C VAL A 72 3.74 -14.66 -5.16
N GLY A 73 4.10 -15.11 -3.96
CA GLY A 73 3.81 -14.44 -2.71
C GLY A 73 4.96 -13.52 -2.28
N PHE A 74 4.65 -12.45 -1.56
CA PHE A 74 5.65 -11.70 -0.81
C PHE A 74 5.08 -11.40 0.55
N ARG A 75 5.91 -11.50 1.59
CA ARG A 75 5.54 -11.02 2.92
C ARG A 75 6.50 -9.94 3.33
N PHE A 76 5.98 -8.83 3.81
CA PHE A 76 6.77 -7.82 4.48
C PHE A 76 6.09 -7.31 5.75
N VAL A 77 6.92 -6.79 6.63
CA VAL A 77 6.55 -6.15 7.88
C VAL A 77 6.81 -4.65 7.71
N VAL A 78 5.83 -3.85 8.08
CA VAL A 78 5.91 -2.39 8.10
C VAL A 78 5.57 -1.86 9.47
N ASP A 79 6.25 -0.80 9.90
CA ASP A 79 5.78 0.04 11.00
C ASP A 79 4.70 0.99 10.45
N VAL A 80 3.66 1.21 11.24
CA VAL A 80 2.49 2.04 10.91
C VAL A 80 2.51 3.26 11.81
N LYS A 81 2.68 4.44 11.21
CA LYS A 81 2.63 5.72 11.92
C LYS A 81 1.58 6.60 11.30
N SER A 82 0.85 7.35 12.13
CA SER A 82 -0.20 8.23 11.63
C SER A 82 -0.39 9.46 12.51
N GLU A 83 -0.83 10.54 11.88
CA GLU A 83 -1.47 11.67 12.55
C GLU A 83 -2.91 11.76 12.03
N PRO A 84 -3.92 11.71 12.94
CA PRO A 84 -5.32 11.68 12.54
C PRO A 84 -5.65 12.80 11.57
N GLU A 85 -6.37 12.43 10.51
CA GLU A 85 -6.81 13.35 9.47
C GLU A 85 -5.71 14.11 8.70
N LYS A 86 -4.47 13.65 8.75
CA LYS A 86 -3.34 14.36 8.12
C LYS A 86 -2.37 13.48 7.34
N TRP A 87 -1.86 12.40 7.93
CA TRP A 87 -0.96 11.49 7.24
C TRP A 87 -0.95 10.08 7.86
N LEU A 88 -0.65 9.10 7.02
CA LEU A 88 -0.36 7.71 7.38
C LEU A 88 0.92 7.31 6.64
N GLU A 89 1.89 6.76 7.36
CA GLU A 89 3.14 6.25 6.83
C GLU A 89 3.25 4.75 7.15
N LEU A 90 3.59 3.97 6.12
CA LEU A 90 3.95 2.56 6.23
C LEU A 90 5.44 2.43 5.90
N SER A 91 6.28 2.29 6.92
CA SER A 91 7.74 2.22 6.75
C SER A 91 8.18 0.76 6.74
N TRP A 92 8.91 0.33 5.71
CA TRP A 92 9.43 -1.03 5.62
C TRP A 92 10.37 -1.36 6.78
N VAL A 93 10.23 -2.56 7.36
CA VAL A 93 11.09 -3.09 8.43
C VAL A 93 11.82 -4.34 7.97
N ASP A 94 11.08 -5.30 7.41
CA ASP A 94 11.60 -6.61 7.01
C ASP A 94 10.71 -7.22 5.92
N GLY A 95 11.22 -8.18 5.15
CA GLY A 95 10.40 -8.93 4.21
C GLY A 95 11.16 -9.86 3.28
N GLU A 96 10.49 -10.93 2.86
CA GLU A 96 11.04 -11.97 2.01
C GLU A 96 10.01 -12.42 0.95
N PRO A 97 10.46 -12.78 -0.27
CA PRO A 97 9.64 -13.51 -1.22
C PRO A 97 9.13 -14.84 -0.63
N ARG A 98 7.94 -15.27 -1.05
CA ARG A 98 7.32 -16.55 -0.65
C ARG A 98 6.71 -17.24 -1.86
N ASP A 99 6.63 -18.57 -1.80
CA ASP A 99 5.93 -19.39 -2.80
C ASP A 99 6.39 -19.08 -4.25
N ILE A 100 7.70 -19.16 -4.51
CA ILE A 100 8.29 -19.05 -5.86
C ILE A 100 8.22 -20.40 -6.58
#